data_AF-Q5C170-F1
#
_entry.id   AF-Q5C170-F1
#
_cell.length_a   1.000
_cell.length_b   1.000
_cell.length_c   1.000
_cell.angle_alpha   90.00
_cell.angle_beta   90.00
_cell.angle_gamma   90.00
#
_symmetry.space_group_name_H-M   'P 1'
#
loop_
_entity.id
_entity.type
_entity.pdbx_description
1 polymer ?
#
loop_
_entity_poly.entity_id
_entity_poly.type
_entity_poly.pdbx_seq_one_letter_code
_entity_poly.pdbx_strand_id
1 'polypeptide(L)'
;PPKSIMKDSIELAFKHYGVESAMDFVGHAICLYTDDSYKQKAPAIEVITKMQLYNRSLNRFGSSPYLYPLYGLGELSQSFARLSAVYGGTYMLNKPIDKIVVENGKVVGVMSEGKVARCGKVICDPSYAPDRVQKCGQIIIPHNQVNRCNDIYISCVSHLHHVCPEKFYLVLVATTVETSNPHQE
;
A
#
# COMPACT_ATOMS: atom_id res chain seq x y z
N PRO A 1 -9.63 19.91 -24.41
CA PRO A 1 -8.79 18.73 -24.09
C PRO A 1 -7.39 19.13 -23.63
N PRO A 2 -6.69 18.29 -22.83
CA PRO A 2 -5.28 18.50 -22.54
C PRO A 2 -4.49 18.54 -23.86
N LYS A 3 -3.61 19.54 -24.00
CA LYS A 3 -2.72 19.71 -25.16
C LYS A 3 -1.55 18.73 -25.10
N SER A 4 -1.10 18.37 -23.89
CA SER A 4 -0.07 17.37 -23.65
C SER A 4 -0.45 16.49 -22.45
N ILE A 5 -0.85 15.25 -22.69
CA ILE A 5 -1.22 14.30 -21.64
C ILE A 5 -0.09 14.00 -20.64
N MET A 6 1.16 14.28 -21.00
CA MET A 6 2.35 14.06 -20.17
C MET A 6 2.57 15.17 -19.14
N LYS A 7 1.92 16.33 -19.31
CA LYS A 7 2.15 17.53 -18.48
C LYS A 7 0.85 18.10 -17.93
N ASP A 8 -0.19 18.09 -18.74
CA ASP A 8 -1.46 18.70 -18.40
C ASP A 8 -2.21 17.84 -17.39
N SER A 9 -2.91 18.51 -16.47
CA SER A 9 -3.73 17.86 -15.47
C SER A 9 -4.90 17.10 -16.13
N ILE A 10 -5.31 16.02 -15.48
CA ILE A 10 -6.47 15.22 -15.90
C ILE A 10 -7.78 16.03 -15.87
N GLU A 11 -7.87 17.07 -15.05
CA GLU A 11 -9.07 17.91 -14.92
C GLU A 11 -9.46 18.55 -16.26
N LEU A 12 -8.48 18.92 -17.09
CA LEU A 12 -8.72 19.46 -18.42
C LEU A 12 -9.37 18.45 -19.36
N ALA A 13 -9.16 17.14 -19.15
CA ALA A 13 -9.84 16.09 -19.89
C ALA A 13 -11.29 15.96 -19.42
N PHE A 14 -11.52 15.88 -18.11
CA PHE A 14 -12.88 15.78 -17.54
C PHE A 14 -13.75 16.97 -17.93
N LYS A 15 -13.21 18.20 -17.85
CA LYS A 15 -13.89 19.43 -18.31
C LYS A 15 -14.19 19.42 -19.81
N HIS A 16 -13.26 18.92 -20.61
CA HIS A 16 -13.46 18.87 -22.05
C HIS A 16 -14.57 17.89 -22.47
N TYR A 17 -14.68 16.76 -21.78
CA TYR A 17 -15.71 15.75 -22.06
C TYR A 17 -17.02 15.99 -21.30
N GLY A 18 -17.11 17.02 -20.45
CA GLY A 18 -18.31 17.37 -19.69
C GLY A 18 -18.71 16.32 -18.65
N VAL A 19 -17.72 15.67 -18.02
CA VAL A 19 -17.90 14.55 -17.07
C VAL A 19 -17.31 14.86 -15.70
N GLU A 20 -17.21 16.13 -15.32
CA GLU A 20 -16.63 16.59 -14.05
C GLU A 20 -17.27 15.92 -12.83
N SER A 21 -18.57 15.64 -12.88
CA SER A 21 -19.30 14.95 -11.80
C SER A 21 -18.84 13.51 -11.57
N ALA A 22 -18.27 12.85 -12.57
CA ALA A 22 -17.74 11.49 -12.45
C ALA A 22 -16.29 11.47 -11.92
N MET A 23 -15.65 12.63 -11.79
CA MET A 23 -14.22 12.73 -11.48
C MET A 23 -13.88 12.11 -10.12
N ASP A 24 -14.72 12.32 -9.10
CA ASP A 24 -14.52 11.77 -7.76
C ASP A 24 -14.61 10.24 -7.78
N PHE A 25 -15.65 9.69 -8.41
CA PHE A 25 -15.81 8.25 -8.55
C PHE A 25 -14.63 7.62 -9.30
N VAL A 26 -14.21 8.21 -10.41
CA VAL A 26 -13.08 7.70 -11.19
C VAL A 26 -11.76 7.84 -10.41
N GLY A 27 -11.54 8.95 -9.72
CA GLY A 27 -10.33 9.20 -8.93
C GLY A 27 -10.16 8.21 -7.79
N HIS A 28 -11.19 8.09 -6.95
CA HIS A 28 -11.12 7.35 -5.69
C HIS A 28 -11.43 5.87 -5.90
N ALA A 29 -12.51 5.52 -6.60
CA ALA A 29 -12.94 4.12 -6.72
C ALA A 29 -12.19 3.35 -7.81
N ILE A 30 -11.77 4.01 -8.89
CA ILE A 30 -11.09 3.35 -10.03
C ILE A 30 -9.57 3.56 -9.95
N CYS A 31 -9.14 4.80 -9.84
CA CYS A 31 -7.71 5.14 -9.85
C CYS A 31 -7.03 4.96 -8.49
N LEU A 32 -7.82 4.73 -7.43
CA LEU A 32 -7.35 4.57 -6.05
C LEU A 32 -6.46 5.74 -5.65
N TYR A 33 -6.78 6.94 -6.11
CA TYR A 33 -6.20 8.13 -5.54
C TYR A 33 -6.74 8.28 -4.14
N THR A 34 -5.81 8.67 -3.30
CA THR A 34 -6.10 8.80 -1.90
C THR A 34 -6.75 10.14 -1.69
N ASP A 35 -6.18 11.22 -2.25
CA ASP A 35 -6.73 12.57 -2.19
C ASP A 35 -6.96 13.23 -3.53
N ASP A 36 -7.71 14.34 -3.51
CA ASP A 36 -8.04 15.18 -4.66
C ASP A 36 -6.86 15.96 -5.26
N SER A 37 -5.67 15.92 -4.67
CA SER A 37 -4.53 16.66 -5.20
C SER A 37 -4.11 16.14 -6.58
N TYR A 38 -4.45 14.90 -6.94
CA TYR A 38 -4.25 14.35 -8.29
C TYR A 38 -4.95 15.19 -9.37
N LYS A 39 -6.09 15.82 -9.04
CA LYS A 39 -6.87 16.62 -10.00
C LYS A 39 -6.02 17.75 -10.58
N GLN A 40 -5.13 18.34 -9.80
CA GLN A 40 -4.28 19.46 -10.23
C GLN A 40 -2.82 19.06 -10.46
N LYS A 41 -2.28 18.15 -9.65
CA LYS A 41 -0.85 17.82 -9.63
C LYS A 41 -0.48 16.64 -10.51
N ALA A 42 -1.39 15.69 -10.73
CA ALA A 42 -1.08 14.49 -11.50
C ALA A 42 -1.22 14.76 -13.00
N PRO A 43 -0.21 14.44 -13.81
CA PRO A 43 -0.35 14.43 -15.26
C PRO A 43 -1.45 13.46 -15.72
N ALA A 44 -2.18 13.82 -16.76
CA ALA A 44 -3.31 13.03 -17.27
C ALA A 44 -2.92 11.58 -17.60
N ILE A 45 -1.71 11.35 -18.11
CA ILE A 45 -1.19 10.00 -18.42
C ILE A 45 -1.16 9.08 -17.19
N GLU A 46 -0.86 9.60 -16.00
CA GLU A 46 -0.77 8.80 -14.77
C GLU A 46 -2.15 8.29 -14.38
N VAL A 47 -3.14 9.19 -14.40
CA VAL A 47 -4.53 8.89 -14.06
C VAL A 47 -5.12 7.91 -15.08
N ILE A 48 -4.90 8.13 -16.38
CA ILE A 48 -5.33 7.22 -17.45
C ILE A 48 -4.70 5.83 -17.28
N THR A 49 -3.42 5.77 -16.94
CA THR A 49 -2.72 4.48 -16.72
C THR A 49 -3.35 3.71 -15.56
N LYS A 50 -3.72 4.40 -14.47
CA LYS A 50 -4.45 3.80 -13.34
C LYS A 50 -5.84 3.30 -13.77
N MET A 51 -6.60 4.06 -14.56
CA MET A 51 -7.89 3.59 -15.11
C MET A 51 -7.72 2.32 -15.95
N GLN A 52 -6.72 2.29 -16.82
CA GLN A 52 -6.40 1.13 -17.65
C GLN A 52 -5.95 -0.08 -16.82
N LEU A 53 -5.20 0.13 -15.74
CA LEU A 53 -4.82 -0.93 -14.82
C LEU A 53 -6.04 -1.55 -14.15
N TYR A 54 -6.94 -0.74 -13.59
CA TYR A 54 -8.18 -1.21 -12.98
C TYR A 54 -9.01 -2.05 -13.97
N ASN A 55 -9.23 -1.53 -15.18
CA ASN A 55 -10.03 -2.21 -16.20
C ASN A 55 -9.38 -3.54 -16.64
N ARG A 56 -8.05 -3.56 -16.82
CA ARG A 56 -7.31 -4.80 -17.14
C ARG A 56 -7.44 -5.84 -16.02
N SER A 57 -7.38 -5.43 -14.75
CA SER A 57 -7.55 -6.33 -13.61
C SER A 57 -8.97 -6.87 -13.52
N LEU A 58 -9.98 -6.01 -13.68
CA LEU A 58 -11.39 -6.40 -13.66
C LEU A 58 -11.71 -7.41 -14.78
N ASN A 59 -11.28 -7.14 -16.01
CA ASN A 59 -11.55 -8.03 -17.14
C ASN A 59 -10.84 -9.38 -17.06
N ARG A 60 -9.84 -9.52 -16.19
CA ARG A 60 -9.12 -10.79 -16.02
C ARG A 60 -9.90 -11.81 -15.20
N PHE A 61 -10.63 -11.37 -14.16
CA PHE A 61 -11.32 -12.27 -13.21
C PHE A 61 -12.82 -11.96 -13.02
N GLY A 62 -13.32 -10.88 -13.61
CA GLY A 62 -14.75 -10.59 -13.83
C GLY A 62 -15.52 -9.98 -12.65
N SER A 63 -15.24 -10.41 -11.41
CA SER A 63 -16.01 -9.96 -10.24
C SER A 63 -15.48 -8.68 -9.59
N SER A 64 -14.16 -8.51 -9.56
CA SER A 64 -13.49 -7.33 -9.00
C SER A 64 -12.07 -7.21 -9.57
N PRO A 65 -11.41 -6.05 -9.45
CA PRO A 65 -10.00 -5.90 -9.84
C PRO A 65 -9.02 -6.47 -8.81
N TYR A 66 -9.51 -7.06 -7.71
CA TYR A 66 -8.71 -7.50 -6.57
C TYR A 66 -8.66 -9.01 -6.43
N LEU A 67 -7.56 -9.49 -5.86
CA LEU A 67 -7.39 -10.87 -5.42
C LEU A 67 -7.01 -10.87 -3.94
N TYR A 68 -7.46 -11.90 -3.23
CA TYR A 68 -7.08 -12.14 -1.84
C TYR A 68 -6.64 -13.60 -1.69
N PRO A 69 -5.47 -13.87 -1.07
CA PRO A 69 -4.99 -15.23 -0.89
C PRO A 69 -5.88 -16.00 0.09
N LEU A 70 -6.15 -17.27 -0.23
CA LEU A 70 -6.70 -18.19 0.75
C LEU A 70 -5.74 -18.29 1.94
N TYR A 71 -6.29 -18.40 3.16
CA TYR A 71 -5.55 -18.36 4.43
C TYR A 71 -4.90 -17.01 4.77
N GLY A 72 -5.17 -15.96 3.99
CA GLY A 72 -4.79 -14.58 4.31
C GLY A 72 -3.39 -14.17 3.88
N LEU A 73 -3.06 -12.90 4.13
CA LEU A 73 -1.83 -12.26 3.62
C LEU A 73 -0.54 -12.88 4.19
N GLY A 74 -0.62 -13.63 5.28
CA GLY A 74 0.51 -14.37 5.86
C GLY A 74 1.14 -15.36 4.88
N GLU A 75 0.35 -15.94 3.97
CA GLU A 75 0.83 -16.88 2.95
C GLU A 75 1.84 -16.27 1.98
N LEU A 76 1.78 -14.95 1.73
CA LEU A 76 2.76 -14.28 0.89
C LEU A 76 4.15 -14.31 1.54
N SER A 77 4.23 -13.96 2.82
CA SER A 77 5.50 -13.97 3.55
C SER A 77 6.09 -15.38 3.65
N GLN A 78 5.25 -16.38 3.90
CA GLN A 78 5.66 -17.78 3.96
C GLN A 78 6.14 -18.28 2.58
N SER A 79 5.44 -17.93 1.51
CA SER A 79 5.80 -18.31 0.14
C SER A 79 7.16 -17.73 -0.27
N PHE A 80 7.43 -16.45 0.04
CA PHE A 80 8.73 -15.85 -0.20
C PHE A 80 9.84 -16.47 0.66
N ALA A 81 9.53 -16.81 1.92
CA ALA A 81 10.48 -17.51 2.79
C ALA A 81 10.87 -18.88 2.23
N ARG A 82 9.88 -19.65 1.75
CA ARG A 82 10.10 -20.92 1.07
C ARG A 82 10.91 -20.73 -0.21
N LEU A 83 10.57 -19.74 -1.03
CA LEU A 83 11.31 -19.46 -2.27
C LEU A 83 12.77 -19.18 -1.97
N SER A 84 13.08 -18.32 -1.00
CA SER A 84 14.45 -18.04 -0.61
C SER A 84 15.18 -19.27 -0.05
N ALA A 85 14.48 -20.15 0.69
CA ALA A 85 15.06 -21.41 1.15
C ALA A 85 15.45 -22.37 0.02
N VAL A 86 14.68 -22.42 -1.07
CA VAL A 86 15.05 -23.18 -2.28
C VAL A 86 16.38 -22.69 -2.87
N TYR A 87 16.69 -21.40 -2.74
CA TYR A 87 17.95 -20.80 -3.16
C TYR A 87 19.01 -20.75 -2.05
N GLY A 88 18.87 -21.55 -0.98
CA GLY A 88 19.85 -21.67 0.09
C GLY A 88 19.75 -20.63 1.21
N GLY A 89 18.71 -19.79 1.20
CA GLY A 89 18.40 -18.89 2.30
C GLY A 89 17.95 -19.65 3.55
N THR A 90 18.24 -19.10 4.73
CA THR A 90 17.74 -19.65 6.01
C THR A 90 17.03 -18.54 6.77
N TYR A 91 15.79 -18.81 7.19
CA TYR A 91 15.00 -17.88 7.98
C TYR A 91 15.15 -18.21 9.47
N MET A 92 15.47 -17.19 10.27
CA MET A 92 15.57 -17.31 11.71
C MET A 92 14.46 -16.48 12.35
N LEU A 93 13.45 -17.16 12.89
CA LEU A 93 12.40 -16.53 13.69
C LEU A 93 12.81 -16.51 15.17
N ASN A 94 12.18 -15.64 15.96
CA ASN A 94 12.50 -15.44 17.37
C ASN A 94 14.01 -15.18 17.62
N LYS A 95 14.62 -14.43 16.70
CA LYS A 95 16.05 -14.10 16.75
C LYS A 95 16.21 -12.60 17.01
N PRO A 96 16.46 -12.18 18.27
CA PRO A 96 16.57 -10.76 18.59
C PRO A 96 17.80 -10.15 17.92
N ILE A 97 17.67 -8.92 17.42
CA ILE A 97 18.78 -8.17 16.83
C ILE A 97 19.29 -7.16 17.86
N ASP A 98 20.56 -7.27 18.23
CA ASP A 98 21.18 -6.39 19.23
C ASP A 98 21.49 -5.02 18.60
N LYS A 99 22.11 -5.01 17.41
CA LYS A 99 22.41 -3.80 16.63
C LYS A 99 22.85 -4.11 15.20
N ILE A 100 22.69 -3.12 14.32
CA ILE A 100 23.34 -3.09 13.00
C ILE A 100 24.77 -2.57 13.19
N VAL A 101 25.77 -3.33 12.73
CA VAL A 101 27.18 -2.96 12.86
C VAL A 101 27.59 -2.09 11.68
N VAL A 102 28.06 -0.88 11.98
CA VAL A 102 28.47 0.12 10.98
C VAL A 102 29.88 0.57 11.29
N GLU A 103 30.77 0.50 10.29
CA GLU A 103 32.15 0.94 10.37
C GLU A 103 32.42 1.91 9.22
N ASN A 104 33.05 3.06 9.50
CA ASN A 104 33.34 4.10 8.51
C ASN A 104 32.09 4.53 7.70
N GLY A 105 30.93 4.58 8.36
CA GLY A 105 29.65 4.92 7.74
C GLY A 105 29.04 3.84 6.83
N LYS A 106 29.66 2.66 6.70
CA LYS A 106 29.15 1.53 5.91
C LYS A 106 28.71 0.40 6.81
N VAL A 107 27.60 -0.26 6.43
CA VAL A 107 27.14 -1.47 7.12
C VAL A 107 28.13 -2.60 6.85
N VAL A 108 28.55 -3.28 7.92
CA VAL A 108 29.47 -4.43 7.84
C VAL A 108 28.84 -5.72 8.37
N GLY A 109 27.68 -5.64 9.03
CA GLY A 109 26.97 -6.80 9.54
C GLY A 109 25.83 -6.47 10.49
N VAL A 110 25.25 -7.53 11.07
CA VAL A 110 24.21 -7.47 12.10
C VAL A 110 24.68 -8.29 13.29
N MET A 111 24.53 -7.75 14.50
CA MET A 111 24.82 -8.42 15.75
C MET A 111 23.53 -8.98 16.36
N SER A 112 23.59 -10.24 16.79
CA SER A 112 22.48 -10.93 17.47
C SER A 112 23.06 -11.91 18.48
N GLU A 113 22.61 -11.83 19.72
CA GLU A 113 23.08 -12.65 20.84
C GLU A 113 24.61 -12.65 20.95
N GLY A 114 25.24 -11.48 20.78
CA GLY A 114 26.70 -11.31 20.85
C GLY A 114 27.49 -11.86 19.66
N LYS A 115 26.85 -12.44 18.64
CA LYS A 115 27.50 -12.92 17.41
C LYS A 115 27.24 -11.96 16.25
N VAL A 116 28.24 -11.75 15.40
CA VAL A 116 28.14 -10.85 14.23
C VAL A 116 28.06 -11.65 12.94
N ALA A 117 26.96 -11.49 12.21
CA ALA A 117 26.82 -11.95 10.84
C ALA A 117 27.24 -10.83 9.88
N ARG A 118 28.30 -11.05 9.09
CA ARG A 118 28.83 -10.02 8.18
C ARG A 118 28.06 -9.96 6.86
N CYS A 119 27.81 -8.74 6.38
CA CYS A 119 27.16 -8.50 5.08
C CYS A 119 27.50 -7.10 4.55
N GLY A 120 27.39 -6.91 3.24
CA GLY A 120 27.60 -5.59 2.60
C GLY A 120 26.33 -4.74 2.51
N LYS A 121 25.16 -5.33 2.74
CA LYS A 121 23.84 -4.67 2.71
C LYS A 121 22.92 -5.32 3.75
N VAL A 122 22.06 -4.52 4.36
CA VAL A 122 21.00 -4.96 5.26
C VAL A 122 19.70 -4.33 4.76
N ILE A 123 18.64 -5.13 4.73
CA ILE A 123 17.28 -4.69 4.44
C ILE A 123 16.46 -4.97 5.70
N CYS A 124 15.80 -3.95 6.24
CA CYS A 124 14.99 -4.06 7.44
C CYS A 124 13.83 -3.06 7.39
N ASP A 125 12.78 -3.31 8.16
CA ASP A 125 11.71 -2.33 8.37
C ASP A 125 12.16 -1.24 9.39
N PRO A 126 11.40 -0.13 9.51
CA PRO A 126 11.74 0.99 10.40
C PRO A 126 12.05 0.63 11.85
N SER A 127 11.44 -0.42 12.41
CA SER A 127 11.62 -0.78 13.82
C SER A 127 13.06 -1.17 14.17
N TYR A 128 13.84 -1.66 13.20
CA TYR A 128 15.24 -2.03 13.38
C TYR A 128 16.23 -0.87 13.15
N ALA A 129 15.75 0.27 12.65
CA ALA A 129 16.59 1.44 12.35
C ALA A 129 15.85 2.78 12.58
N PRO A 130 15.31 3.02 13.79
CA PRO A 130 14.47 4.19 14.08
C PRO A 130 15.19 5.53 13.83
N ASP A 131 16.51 5.59 14.05
CA ASP A 131 17.30 6.81 13.83
C ASP A 131 17.67 7.05 12.35
N ARG A 132 17.31 6.11 11.47
CA ARG A 132 17.61 6.15 10.02
C ARG A 132 16.35 6.23 9.18
N VAL A 133 15.20 6.46 9.80
CA VAL A 133 13.95 6.70 9.11
C VAL A 133 13.56 8.16 9.21
N GLN A 134 13.17 8.72 8.07
CA GLN A 134 12.44 9.97 8.04
C GLN A 134 10.99 9.62 7.75
N LYS A 135 10.05 10.19 8.51
CA LYS A 135 8.63 10.11 8.17
C LYS A 135 8.44 10.89 6.86
N CYS A 136 8.54 10.19 5.73
CA CYS A 136 8.48 10.74 4.38
C CYS A 136 7.04 10.95 3.89
N GLY A 137 6.05 10.48 4.66
CA GLY A 137 4.64 10.70 4.43
C GLY A 137 3.81 9.93 5.42
N GLN A 138 2.67 10.50 5.79
CA GLN A 138 1.56 9.77 6.37
C GLN A 138 0.61 9.55 5.20
N ILE A 139 0.30 8.30 4.85
CA ILE A 139 -0.66 8.03 3.79
C ILE A 139 -2.00 8.48 4.36
N ILE A 140 -2.50 9.58 3.81
CA ILE A 140 -3.71 10.35 4.08
C ILE A 140 -4.53 10.13 2.81
N ILE A 141 -5.65 9.44 2.92
CA ILE A 141 -6.57 9.09 1.85
C ILE A 141 -7.93 9.71 2.11
N PRO A 142 -8.50 10.81 1.43
CA PRO A 142 -9.86 11.54 1.41
C PRO A 142 -11.07 11.12 0.54
N HIS A 143 -12.30 10.97 1.12
CA HIS A 143 -13.58 10.99 0.38
C HIS A 143 -14.53 12.09 0.90
N ASN A 144 -15.09 12.84 -0.05
CA ASN A 144 -16.21 13.76 0.15
C ASN A 144 -17.52 13.00 0.41
N GLN A 145 -17.73 12.42 1.60
CA GLN A 145 -19.07 12.17 2.19
C GLN A 145 -19.13 12.33 3.72
N VAL A 146 -18.01 12.65 4.40
CA VAL A 146 -17.93 12.72 5.88
C VAL A 146 -17.15 13.93 6.43
N ASN A 147 -16.97 15.01 5.66
CA ASN A 147 -16.25 16.23 6.09
C ASN A 147 -14.81 15.95 6.59
N ARG A 148 -14.09 15.06 5.90
CA ARG A 148 -12.71 14.64 6.21
C ARG A 148 -11.77 14.96 5.05
N CYS A 149 -10.50 15.14 5.36
CA CYS A 149 -9.43 15.09 4.37
C CYS A 149 -8.97 13.64 4.16
N ASN A 150 -9.71 12.61 4.66
CA ASN A 150 -9.39 11.19 4.54
C ASN A 150 -10.61 10.16 4.30
N ASP A 151 -10.78 9.51 3.11
CA ASP A 151 -11.31 8.19 2.69
C ASP A 151 -11.10 7.15 3.79
N ILE A 152 -12.05 6.23 3.82
CA ILE A 152 -12.06 5.09 4.70
C ILE A 152 -12.11 3.85 3.82
N TYR A 153 -11.16 2.94 4.01
CA TYR A 153 -11.17 1.64 3.35
C TYR A 153 -11.84 0.63 4.23
N ILE A 154 -12.79 -0.08 3.64
CA ILE A 154 -13.43 -1.23 4.26
C ILE A 154 -13.07 -2.46 3.42
N SER A 155 -12.29 -3.36 4.01
CA SER A 155 -12.02 -4.67 3.43
C SER A 155 -12.83 -5.72 4.20
N CYS A 156 -13.62 -6.52 3.49
CA CYS A 156 -14.42 -7.58 4.08
C CYS A 156 -13.98 -8.93 3.51
N VAL A 157 -13.55 -9.83 4.39
CA VAL A 157 -13.22 -11.22 4.08
C VAL A 157 -13.99 -12.15 5.03
N SER A 158 -14.07 -13.42 4.69
CA SER A 158 -14.95 -14.37 5.39
C SER A 158 -14.39 -15.80 5.36
N HIS A 159 -15.16 -16.77 5.85
CA HIS A 159 -14.83 -18.19 5.77
C HIS A 159 -14.51 -18.68 4.35
N LEU A 160 -15.04 -18.04 3.29
CA LEU A 160 -14.70 -18.37 1.90
C LEU A 160 -13.20 -18.15 1.58
N HIS A 161 -12.52 -17.33 2.37
CA HIS A 161 -11.09 -17.07 2.26
C HIS A 161 -10.26 -17.89 3.27
N HIS A 162 -10.89 -18.76 4.05
CA HIS A 162 -10.27 -19.55 5.14
C HIS A 162 -9.55 -18.72 6.21
N VAL A 163 -10.03 -17.49 6.45
CA VAL A 163 -9.45 -16.57 7.46
C VAL A 163 -10.26 -16.51 8.76
N CYS A 164 -11.49 -17.03 8.76
CA CYS A 164 -12.33 -17.14 9.94
C CYS A 164 -13.32 -18.32 9.83
N PRO A 165 -13.93 -18.79 10.93
CA PRO A 165 -14.94 -19.85 10.89
C PRO A 165 -16.18 -19.48 10.07
N GLU A 166 -16.96 -20.49 9.68
CA GLU A 166 -18.26 -20.28 9.02
C GLU A 166 -19.18 -19.36 9.86
N LYS A 167 -19.98 -18.54 9.16
CA LYS A 167 -20.88 -17.52 9.75
C LYS A 167 -20.17 -16.31 10.37
N PHE A 168 -18.84 -16.23 10.32
CA PHE A 168 -18.09 -15.03 10.68
C PHE A 168 -17.59 -14.29 9.44
N TYR A 169 -17.41 -12.97 9.62
CA TYR A 169 -16.80 -12.05 8.66
C TYR A 169 -15.74 -11.25 9.41
N LEU A 170 -14.59 -11.02 8.76
CA LEU A 170 -13.59 -10.07 9.22
C LEU A 170 -13.73 -8.81 8.39
N VAL A 171 -14.05 -7.71 9.06
CA VAL A 171 -14.18 -6.38 8.45
C VAL A 171 -13.05 -5.53 8.99
N LEU A 172 -12.13 -5.13 8.11
CA LEU A 172 -11.05 -4.21 8.42
C LEU A 172 -11.45 -2.82 7.90
N VAL A 173 -11.61 -1.89 8.84
CA VAL A 173 -11.82 -0.48 8.56
C VAL A 173 -10.50 0.25 8.80
N ALA A 174 -9.99 0.93 7.78
CA ALA A 174 -8.73 1.64 7.84
C ALA A 174 -8.87 3.04 7.23
N THR A 175 -8.42 4.04 7.97
CA THR A 175 -8.30 5.43 7.50
C THR A 175 -7.10 6.07 8.18
N THR A 176 -6.78 7.27 7.76
CA THR A 176 -5.69 8.04 8.34
C THR A 176 -6.22 8.98 9.39
N VAL A 177 -5.65 8.92 10.59
CA VAL A 177 -6.07 9.74 11.72
C VAL A 177 -5.90 11.23 11.42
N GLU A 178 -6.97 12.00 11.60
CA GLU A 178 -7.01 13.45 11.37
C GLU A 178 -7.21 14.26 12.64
N THR A 179 -7.79 13.64 13.67
CA THR A 179 -8.18 14.28 14.92
C THR A 179 -7.46 13.63 16.09
N SER A 180 -7.59 14.24 17.27
CA SER A 180 -7.11 13.66 18.52
C SER A 180 -7.96 12.49 19.03
N ASN A 181 -9.12 12.20 18.41
CA ASN A 181 -10.06 11.16 18.83
C ASN A 181 -10.38 10.16 17.70
N PRO A 182 -9.46 9.22 17.37
CA PRO A 182 -9.60 8.32 16.22
C PRO A 182 -10.85 7.42 16.21
N HIS A 183 -11.43 7.12 17.38
CA HIS A 183 -12.60 6.22 17.49
C HIS A 183 -13.94 6.92 17.19
N GLN A 184 -13.94 8.25 17.13
CA GLN A 184 -15.12 9.05 16.77
C GLN A 184 -15.14 9.44 15.30
N GLU A 185 -14.07 9.08 14.56
CA GLU A 185 -13.94 9.21 13.10
C GLU A 185 -14.61 8.05 12.38
#